data_AF-A0A399HHQ1-F1
#
_entry.id   AF-A0A399HHQ1-F1
#
_cell.length_a   1.000
_cell.length_b   1.000
_cell.length_c   1.000
_cell.angle_alpha   90.00
_cell.angle_beta   90.00
_cell.angle_gamma   90.00
#
_symmetry.space_group_name_H-M   'P 1'
#
loop_
_entity.id
_entity.type
_entity.pdbx_description
1 polymer ?
#
loop_
_entity_poly.entity_id
_entity_poly.type
_entity_poly.pdbx_seq_one_letter_code
_entity_poly.pdbx_strand_id
1 'polypeptide(L)'
;MAVDRSAAAVALARTACAAEIASGRQTVRQCAAEDFAAEPGEGPFDLVFAFRVGALDGRHPASGRRVPVRIGGVLAPEGRLFIDGGDPLREVRVPR
;
A
#
# COMPACT_ATOMS: atom_id res chain seq x y z
N MET A 1 6.37 -3.05 -4.41
CA MET A 1 6.00 -1.61 -4.46
C MET A 1 5.74 -1.13 -3.03
N ALA A 2 6.26 0.04 -2.67
CA ALA A 2 5.94 0.72 -1.41
C ALA A 2 5.44 2.15 -1.70
N VAL A 3 4.38 2.57 -1.00
CA VAL A 3 3.80 3.90 -1.13
C VAL A 3 3.68 4.58 0.22
N ASP A 4 3.99 5.87 0.26
CA ASP A 4 3.75 6.72 1.44
C ASP A 4 3.50 8.17 0.99
N ARG A 5 2.66 8.91 1.71
CA ARG A 5 2.41 10.34 1.44
C ARG A 5 3.56 11.22 1.92
N SER A 6 4.33 10.76 2.91
CA SER A 6 5.44 11.47 3.53
C SER A 6 6.67 11.43 2.64
N ALA A 7 7.06 12.59 2.10
CA ALA A 7 8.30 12.74 1.33
C ALA A 7 9.52 12.28 2.13
N ALA A 8 9.55 12.55 3.44
CA ALA A 8 10.64 12.14 4.33
C ALA A 8 10.71 10.61 4.47
N ALA A 9 9.58 9.93 4.64
CA ALA A 9 9.53 8.46 4.74
C ALA A 9 9.96 7.82 3.41
N VAL A 10 9.51 8.37 2.28
CA VAL A 10 9.91 7.91 0.94
C VAL A 10 11.41 8.09 0.71
N ALA A 11 11.98 9.24 1.05
CA ALA A 11 13.41 9.49 0.93
C ALA A 11 14.21 8.50 1.79
N LEU A 12 13.79 8.26 3.03
CA LEU A 12 14.40 7.28 3.91
C LEU A 12 14.33 5.86 3.31
N ALA A 13 13.16 5.44 2.81
CA ALA A 13 12.99 4.13 2.19
C ALA A 13 13.85 3.94 0.94
N ARG A 14 14.00 4.99 0.11
CA ARG A 14 14.89 4.94 -1.06
C ARG A 14 16.34 4.73 -0.67
N THR A 15 16.81 5.40 0.38
CA THR A 15 18.17 5.23 0.88
C THR A 15 18.35 3.85 1.52
N ALA A 16 17.41 3.42 2.37
CA ALA A 16 17.52 2.16 3.10
C ALA A 16 17.39 0.93 2.19
N CYS A 17 16.64 1.01 1.10
CA CYS A 17 16.39 -0.07 0.15
C CYS A 17 17.08 0.15 -1.20
N ALA A 18 18.22 0.86 -1.23
CA ALA A 18 18.87 1.27 -2.46
C ALA A 18 19.28 0.07 -3.34
N ALA A 19 19.73 -1.03 -2.74
CA ALA A 19 20.17 -2.23 -3.47
C ALA A 19 18.99 -2.97 -4.13
N GLU A 20 17.87 -3.06 -3.42
CA GLU A 20 16.63 -3.68 -3.85
C GLU A 20 16.01 -2.89 -5.00
N ILE A 21 16.03 -1.57 -4.90
CA ILE A 21 15.61 -0.66 -5.96
C ILE A 21 16.54 -0.80 -7.18
N ALA A 22 17.86 -0.77 -6.98
CA ALA A 22 18.82 -0.91 -8.08
C ALA A 22 18.69 -2.26 -8.81
N SER A 23 18.32 -3.32 -8.09
CA SER A 23 18.07 -4.65 -8.67
C SER A 23 16.69 -4.81 -9.33
N GLY A 24 15.81 -3.80 -9.25
CA GLY A 24 14.44 -3.86 -9.76
C GLY A 24 13.46 -4.68 -8.90
N ARG A 25 13.89 -5.23 -7.76
CA ARG A 25 13.01 -6.00 -6.85
C ARG A 25 12.03 -5.10 -6.09
N GLN A 26 12.33 -3.82 -5.95
CA GLN A 26 11.50 -2.87 -5.22
C GLN A 26 11.35 -1.56 -5.98
N THR A 27 10.14 -1.02 -5.89
CA THR A 27 9.80 0.33 -6.30
C THR A 27 9.22 1.07 -5.11
N VAL A 28 9.53 2.36 -4.99
CA VAL A 28 8.99 3.25 -3.96
C VAL A 28 8.39 4.46 -4.67
N ARG A 29 7.17 4.85 -4.30
CA ARG A 29 6.47 6.02 -4.87
C ARG A 29 5.92 6.89 -3.73
N GLN A 30 6.11 8.21 -3.83
CA GLN A 30 5.41 9.14 -2.95
C GLN A 30 3.99 9.32 -3.47
N CYS A 31 3.01 8.82 -2.72
CA CYS A 31 1.61 8.86 -3.09
C CYS A 31 0.75 8.62 -1.85
N ALA A 32 -0.39 9.31 -1.75
CA ALA A 32 -1.40 8.97 -0.74
C ALA A 32 -2.13 7.69 -1.18
N ALA A 33 -2.37 6.75 -0.25
CA ALA A 33 -3.00 5.48 -0.56
C ALA A 33 -4.39 5.63 -1.23
N GLU A 34 -5.15 6.68 -0.88
CA GLU A 34 -6.47 6.98 -1.45
C GLU A 34 -6.42 7.49 -2.90
N ASP A 35 -5.25 7.97 -3.33
CA ASP A 35 -5.00 8.50 -4.67
C ASP A 35 -4.17 7.54 -5.53
N PHE A 36 -3.74 6.40 -4.97
CA PHE A 36 -2.97 5.40 -5.68
C PHE A 36 -3.73 4.86 -6.89
N ALA A 37 -3.01 4.77 -8.00
CA ALA A 37 -3.40 4.09 -9.21
C ALA A 37 -2.17 3.37 -9.74
N ALA A 38 -2.32 2.10 -10.12
CA ALA A 38 -1.27 1.33 -10.76
C ALA A 38 -0.99 1.91 -12.15
N GLU A 39 0.29 2.08 -12.47
CA GLU A 39 0.75 2.38 -13.83
C GLU A 39 0.80 1.10 -14.68
N PRO A 40 0.84 1.22 -16.03
CA PRO A 40 1.01 0.05 -16.89
C PRO A 40 2.24 -0.78 -16.48
N GLY A 41 2.03 -2.08 -16.25
CA GLY A 41 3.07 -3.00 -15.79
C GLY A 41 3.22 -3.09 -14.27
N GLU A 42 2.44 -2.33 -13.49
CA GLU A 42 2.35 -2.49 -12.05
C GLU A 42 1.17 -3.38 -11.66
N GLY A 43 1.42 -4.34 -10.77
CA GLY A 43 0.41 -5.28 -10.32
C GLY A 43 -0.07 -6.24 -11.43
N PRO A 44 -1.15 -7.00 -11.18
CA PRO A 44 -1.87 -7.06 -9.91
C PRO A 44 -0.97 -7.60 -8.78
N PHE A 45 -1.27 -7.22 -7.54
CA PHE A 45 -0.49 -7.61 -6.37
C PHE A 45 -1.11 -8.82 -5.67
N ASP A 46 -0.30 -9.84 -5.39
CA ASP A 46 -0.73 -11.01 -4.61
C ASP A 46 -0.85 -10.70 -3.12
N LEU A 47 -0.06 -9.76 -2.61
CA LEU A 47 -0.04 -9.37 -1.21
C LEU A 47 0.03 -7.86 -1.08
N VAL A 48 -0.88 -7.30 -0.27
CA VAL A 48 -0.87 -5.89 0.11
C VAL A 48 -0.83 -5.80 1.62
N PHE A 49 0.11 -5.00 2.14
CA PHE A 49 0.25 -4.73 3.57
C PHE A 49 0.04 -3.24 3.83
N ALA A 50 -0.80 -2.93 4.81
CA ALA A 50 -1.08 -1.58 5.26
C ALA A 50 -0.72 -1.44 6.73
N PHE A 51 0.48 -0.91 7.00
CA PHE A 51 0.97 -0.67 8.35
C PHE A 51 0.56 0.71 8.85
N ARG A 52 -0.27 0.75 9.90
CA ARG A 52 -0.65 1.98 10.61
C ARG A 52 -1.23 3.08 9.71
N VAL A 53 -1.89 2.69 8.63
CA VAL A 53 -2.51 3.61 7.66
C VAL A 53 -3.78 4.19 8.27
N GLY A 54 -3.78 5.49 8.60
CA GLY A 54 -4.90 6.15 9.30
C GLY A 54 -6.26 6.09 8.59
N ALA A 55 -6.25 5.89 7.27
CA ALA A 55 -7.47 5.66 6.49
C ALA A 55 -8.09 4.28 6.75
N LEU A 56 -7.28 3.28 7.13
CA LEU A 56 -7.69 1.89 7.30
C LEU A 56 -7.87 1.48 8.77
N ASP A 57 -7.51 2.35 9.72
CA ASP A 57 -7.73 2.12 11.16
C ASP A 57 -8.84 3.00 11.76
N GLY A 58 -9.58 3.72 10.92
CA GLY A 58 -10.77 4.49 11.31
C GLY A 58 -10.50 5.96 11.67
N ARG A 59 -9.24 6.40 11.73
CA ARG A 59 -8.89 7.81 12.02
C ARG A 59 -9.31 8.79 10.92
N HIS A 60 -9.45 8.33 9.67
CA HIS A 60 -9.84 9.18 8.53
C HIS A 60 -10.99 8.57 7.71
N PRO A 61 -12.26 8.87 8.04
CA PRO A 61 -13.42 8.23 7.42
C PRO A 61 -13.57 8.46 5.91
N ALA A 62 -13.21 9.65 5.42
CA ALA A 62 -13.31 9.99 3.99
C ALA A 62 -12.28 9.20 3.16
N SER A 63 -11.01 9.20 3.57
CA SER A 63 -9.96 8.39 2.95
C SER A 63 -10.23 6.90 3.10
N GLY A 64 -10.78 6.47 4.24
CA GLY A 64 -11.11 5.07 4.53
C GLY A 64 -12.16 4.45 3.61
N ARG A 65 -12.98 5.26 2.93
CA ARG A 65 -13.88 4.77 1.87
C ARG A 65 -13.17 4.55 0.54
N ARG A 66 -12.10 5.30 0.27
CA ARG A 66 -11.37 5.27 -1.02
C ARG A 66 -10.28 4.23 -1.04
N VAL A 67 -9.49 4.11 0.03
CA VAL A 67 -8.33 3.22 0.08
C VAL A 67 -8.70 1.76 -0.21
N PRO A 68 -9.76 1.16 0.36
CA PRO A 68 -10.14 -0.22 0.04
C PRO A 68 -10.48 -0.41 -1.45
N VAL A 69 -11.14 0.57 -2.08
CA VAL A 69 -11.45 0.54 -3.53
C VAL A 69 -10.17 0.60 -4.35
N ARG A 70 -9.21 1.47 -3.99
CA ARG A 70 -7.91 1.54 -4.67
C ARG A 70 -7.15 0.23 -4.57
N ILE A 71 -7.11 -0.38 -3.38
CA ILE A 71 -6.46 -1.67 -3.16
C ILE A 71 -7.15 -2.77 -3.97
N GLY A 72 -8.49 -2.83 -3.94
CA GLY A 72 -9.26 -3.84 -4.69
C GLY A 72 -8.99 -3.79 -6.19
N GLY A 73 -8.84 -2.58 -6.75
CA GLY A 73 -8.53 -2.39 -8.18
C GLY A 73 -7.14 -2.84 -8.61
N VAL A 74 -6.22 -3.11 -7.68
CA VAL A 74 -4.84 -3.55 -7.97
C VAL A 74 -4.50 -4.90 -7.38
N LEU A 75 -5.45 -5.57 -6.73
CA LEU A 75 -5.25 -6.86 -6.07
C LEU A 75 -5.49 -8.00 -7.06
N ALA A 76 -4.67 -9.04 -7.00
CA ALA A 76 -4.85 -10.24 -7.82
C ALA A 76 -6.15 -10.99 -7.43
N PRO A 77 -6.66 -11.89 -8.30
CA PRO A 77 -7.83 -12.72 -8.00
C PRO A 77 -7.69 -13.63 -6.78
N GLU A 78 -6.48 -13.90 -6.29
CA GLU A 78 -6.25 -14.60 -5.02
C GLU A 78 -5.43 -13.73 -4.05
N GLY A 79 -5.32 -12.44 -4.35
CA GLY A 79 -4.52 -11.53 -3.56
C GLY A 79 -5.14 -11.24 -2.20
N ARG A 80 -4.28 -10.97 -1.22
CA ARG A 80 -4.64 -10.81 0.18
C ARG A 80 -4.24 -9.43 0.70
N LEU A 81 -5.12 -8.81 1.47
CA LEU A 81 -4.86 -7.56 2.17
C LEU A 81 -4.67 -7.82 3.66
N PHE A 82 -3.57 -7.30 4.21
CA PHE A 82 -3.29 -7.29 5.63
C PHE A 82 -3.24 -5.85 6.15
N ILE A 83 -3.97 -5.59 7.23
CA ILE A 83 -4.01 -4.28 7.90
C ILE A 83 -3.45 -4.44 9.30
N ASP A 84 -2.39 -3.69 9.60
CA ASP A 84 -1.90 -3.48 10.96
C ASP A 84 -2.52 -2.19 11.51
N GLY A 85 -3.49 -2.38 12.42
CA GLY A 85 -4.03 -1.31 13.27
C GLY A 85 -3.54 -1.40 14.73
N GLY A 86 -2.57 -2.27 15.01
CA GLY A 86 -2.17 -2.75 16.32
C GLY A 86 -1.75 -4.23 16.28
N ASP A 87 -1.71 -4.86 17.44
CA ASP A 87 -1.44 -6.30 17.57
C ASP A 87 -2.78 -7.05 17.74
N PRO A 88 -3.19 -7.95 16.82
CA PRO A 88 -2.42 -8.54 15.71
C PRO A 88 -2.62 -7.89 14.33
N LEU A 89 -1.74 -8.25 13.38
CA LEU A 89 -1.94 -8.03 11.94
C LEU A 89 -3.20 -8.79 11.47
N ARG A 90 -4.15 -8.09 10.86
CA ARG A 90 -5.44 -8.67 10.43
C ARG A 90 -5.51 -8.82 8.93
N GLU A 91 -5.87 -10.01 8.46
CA GLU A 91 -6.28 -10.22 7.09
C GLU A 91 -7.70 -9.69 6.88
N VAL A 92 -7.91 -8.88 5.84
CA VAL A 92 -9.21 -8.28 5.53
C VAL A 92 -9.59 -8.62 4.09
N ARG A 93 -10.83 -9.08 3.91
CA ARG A 93 -11.39 -9.29 2.58
C ARG A 93 -11.73 -7.94 1.97
N VAL A 94 -11.18 -7.66 0.80
CA VAL A 94 -11.56 -6.49 0.00
C VAL A 94 -12.74 -6.91 -0.90
N PRO A 95 -13.88 -6.20 -0.87
CA PRO A 95 -14.95 -6.43 -1.82
C PRO A 95 -14.43 -6.21 -3.25
N ARG A 96 -14.76 -7.12 -4.15
CA ARG A 96 -14.47 -6.98 -5.59
C ARG A 96 -15.60 -6.27 -6.30
#